data_AF-A0A538IAU7-F1
#
_entry.id   AF-A0A538IAU7-F1
#
_cell.length_a   1.000
_cell.length_b   1.000
_cell.length_c   1.000
_cell.angle_alpha   90.00
_cell.angle_beta   90.00
_cell.angle_gamma   90.00
#
_symmetry.space_group_name_H-M   'P 1'
#
loop_
_entity.id
_entity.type
_entity.pdbx_description
1 polymer ?
#
loop_
_entity_poly.entity_id
_entity_poly.type
_entity_poly.pdbx_seq_one_letter_code
_entity_poly.pdbx_strand_id
1 'polypeptide(L)'
;MQRRSARVAGRTRGSWSESVSPPASPRRNGSIGGAMLTRETENDQSVGGAAKSVSEHLSSIMRLEVELASIELKKKVASLGVGIGLGVGALVLLLFMLGFFFLTIAAGLDTFLPTWAALLIVTGILLVGAGLLAILARGRIQKGTPPMPEQAIREAKLTTNALKSDGSAG
;
A
#
# COMPACT_ATOMS: atom_id res chain seq x y z
N MET A 1 -8.04 38.97 26.64
CA MET A 1 -9.38 38.40 26.33
C MET A 1 -9.25 36.89 26.20
N GLN A 2 -9.82 36.16 27.16
CA GLN A 2 -9.87 34.68 27.20
C GLN A 2 -10.98 34.16 26.30
N ARG A 3 -10.75 33.09 25.52
CA ARG A 3 -11.77 32.06 25.26
C ARG A 3 -11.13 30.67 25.15
N ARG A 4 -11.41 29.87 26.18
CA ARG A 4 -11.24 28.42 26.29
C ARG A 4 -12.40 27.71 25.59
N SER A 5 -12.18 26.51 25.04
CA SER A 5 -13.02 25.27 25.12
C SER A 5 -12.59 24.31 24.00
N ALA A 6 -11.96 23.15 24.22
CA ALA A 6 -12.33 21.94 24.98
C ALA A 6 -13.58 21.23 24.46
N ARG A 7 -13.39 20.05 23.84
CA ARG A 7 -14.21 18.84 24.05
C ARG A 7 -13.61 17.62 23.32
N VAL A 8 -12.91 16.80 24.08
CA VAL A 8 -12.65 15.38 23.78
C VAL A 8 -13.75 14.60 24.50
N ALA A 9 -14.55 13.84 23.76
CA ALA A 9 -15.60 12.99 24.30
C ALA A 9 -15.20 11.53 24.07
N GLY A 10 -15.00 10.81 25.18
CA GLY A 10 -14.76 9.38 25.20
C GLY A 10 -15.95 8.59 24.67
N ARG A 11 -15.67 7.47 24.00
CA ARG A 11 -16.68 6.49 23.63
C ARG A 11 -16.51 5.24 24.48
N THR A 12 -17.61 4.91 25.13
CA THR A 12 -17.78 3.94 26.19
C THR A 12 -17.82 2.50 25.69
N ARG A 13 -17.24 1.65 26.52
CA ARG A 13 -17.33 0.19 26.59
C ARG A 13 -18.79 -0.29 26.59
N GLY A 14 -19.11 -1.25 25.73
CA GLY A 14 -20.41 -1.93 25.68
C GLY A 14 -20.19 -3.43 25.56
N SER A 15 -20.31 -4.12 26.68
CA SER A 15 -20.30 -5.57 26.84
C SER A 15 -21.75 -6.02 26.88
N TRP A 16 -22.21 -6.84 25.92
CA TRP A 16 -23.46 -7.58 26.07
C TRP A 16 -23.33 -8.95 25.42
N SER A 17 -23.49 -9.94 26.29
CA SER A 17 -23.66 -11.36 26.07
C SER A 17 -25.07 -11.67 25.57
N GLU A 18 -25.20 -12.40 24.48
CA GLU A 18 -26.46 -13.02 24.06
C GLU A 18 -26.30 -14.53 23.98
N SER A 19 -26.87 -15.17 24.99
CA SER A 19 -27.16 -16.59 25.12
C SER A 19 -28.28 -16.99 24.16
N VAL A 20 -28.00 -17.90 23.23
CA VAL A 20 -29.02 -18.53 22.39
C VAL A 20 -29.09 -20.02 22.75
N SER A 21 -30.20 -20.42 23.37
CA SER A 21 -30.59 -21.81 23.59
C SER A 21 -31.60 -22.25 22.53
N PRO A 22 -31.46 -23.45 21.93
CA PRO A 22 -32.56 -24.14 21.26
C PRO A 22 -33.09 -25.39 22.01
N PRO A 23 -34.33 -25.85 21.74
CA PRO A 23 -35.06 -26.83 22.55
C PRO A 23 -34.99 -28.31 22.08
N ALA A 24 -35.15 -29.19 23.07
CA ALA A 24 -35.79 -30.53 23.12
C ALA A 24 -35.51 -31.64 22.08
N SER A 25 -35.18 -32.83 22.58
CA SER A 25 -36.05 -34.03 22.42
C SER A 25 -35.60 -35.19 23.36
N PRO A 26 -36.54 -36.04 23.84
CA PRO A 26 -36.20 -37.26 24.58
C PRO A 26 -36.16 -38.46 23.62
N ARG A 27 -35.09 -39.26 23.66
CA ARG A 27 -35.09 -40.59 23.03
C ARG A 27 -34.62 -41.69 23.99
N ARG A 28 -35.55 -42.61 24.20
CA ARG A 28 -35.53 -43.80 25.03
C ARG A 28 -34.85 -44.96 24.29
N ASN A 29 -34.21 -45.82 25.08
CA ASN A 29 -34.23 -47.29 25.04
C ASN A 29 -32.86 -47.97 24.84
N GLY A 30 -32.58 -48.92 25.73
CA GLY A 30 -31.26 -49.52 25.94
C GLY A 30 -30.97 -50.76 25.09
N SER A 31 -29.73 -51.22 25.23
CA SER A 31 -29.32 -52.61 25.05
C SER A 31 -27.94 -52.78 25.69
N ILE A 32 -27.90 -53.50 26.82
CA ILE A 32 -26.67 -54.11 27.33
C ILE A 32 -26.50 -55.41 26.55
N GLY A 33 -25.37 -55.59 25.88
CA GLY A 33 -25.02 -56.90 25.33
C GLY A 33 -24.00 -56.87 24.20
N GLY A 34 -22.72 -57.01 24.56
CA GLY A 34 -21.76 -57.85 23.85
C GLY A 34 -21.30 -57.43 22.45
N ALA A 35 -20.13 -56.78 22.39
CA ALA A 35 -19.05 -57.18 21.49
C ALA A 35 -17.80 -56.35 21.84
N MET A 36 -17.08 -56.83 22.84
CA MET A 36 -15.66 -56.53 23.00
C MET A 36 -14.91 -57.24 21.87
N LEU A 37 -14.81 -56.60 20.71
CA LEU A 37 -13.91 -57.00 19.63
C LEU A 37 -13.01 -55.80 19.31
N THR A 38 -11.79 -55.88 19.84
CA THR A 38 -10.56 -55.31 19.26
C THR A 38 -10.62 -53.83 18.84
N ARG A 39 -10.43 -52.96 19.83
CA ARG A 39 -9.92 -51.60 19.67
C ARG A 39 -8.40 -51.64 19.47
N GLU A 40 -7.91 -52.22 18.39
CA GLU A 40 -6.46 -52.37 18.11
C GLU A 40 -6.17 -52.31 16.59
N THR A 41 -6.76 -51.35 15.86
CA THR A 41 -6.26 -50.88 14.53
C THR A 41 -6.73 -49.46 14.15
N GLU A 42 -7.40 -48.72 15.05
CA GLU A 42 -7.90 -47.36 14.76
C GLU A 42 -6.93 -46.26 15.23
N ASN A 43 -5.94 -46.59 16.07
CA ASN A 43 -5.01 -45.60 16.63
C ASN A 43 -3.96 -45.12 15.62
N ASP A 44 -3.49 -46.01 14.73
CA ASP A 44 -2.50 -45.67 13.69
C ASP A 44 -3.07 -44.83 12.54
N GLN A 45 -4.40 -44.75 12.42
CA GLN A 45 -5.08 -43.85 11.47
C GLN A 45 -5.52 -42.51 12.11
N SER A 46 -5.56 -42.42 13.44
CA SER A 46 -6.05 -41.23 14.15
C SER A 46 -5.04 -40.07 14.20
N VAL A 47 -3.75 -40.38 14.36
CA VAL A 47 -2.67 -39.36 14.40
C VAL A 47 -2.39 -38.81 12.99
N GLY A 48 -2.39 -39.69 11.98
CA GLY A 48 -2.28 -39.30 10.57
C GLY A 48 -3.50 -38.52 10.07
N GLY A 49 -4.70 -38.90 10.51
CA GLY A 49 -5.94 -38.18 10.20
C GLY A 49 -6.03 -36.79 10.85
N ALA A 50 -5.55 -36.64 12.09
CA ALA A 50 -5.51 -35.36 12.79
C ALA A 50 -4.46 -34.39 12.19
N ALA A 51 -3.28 -34.89 11.80
CA ALA A 51 -2.29 -34.08 11.09
C ALA A 51 -2.82 -33.58 9.75
N LYS A 52 -3.56 -34.45 9.02
CA LYS A 52 -4.20 -34.09 7.75
C LYS A 52 -5.27 -33.02 7.93
N SER A 53 -6.14 -33.13 8.92
CA SER A 53 -7.18 -32.13 9.17
C SER A 53 -6.62 -30.77 9.62
N VAL A 54 -5.55 -30.74 10.42
CA VAL A 54 -4.84 -29.50 10.78
C VAL A 54 -4.17 -28.87 9.55
N SER A 55 -3.57 -29.68 8.67
CA SER A 55 -2.98 -29.18 7.42
C SER A 55 -4.01 -28.60 6.45
N GLU A 56 -5.21 -29.17 6.40
CA GLU A 56 -6.34 -28.65 5.60
C GLU A 56 -6.88 -27.33 6.17
N HIS A 57 -6.93 -27.17 7.50
CA HIS A 57 -7.33 -25.91 8.14
C HIS A 57 -6.27 -24.82 7.97
N LEU A 58 -4.99 -25.14 8.08
CA LEU A 58 -3.91 -24.21 7.81
C LEU A 58 -3.94 -23.74 6.34
N SER A 59 -4.20 -24.67 5.42
CA SER A 59 -4.33 -24.35 4.00
C SER A 59 -5.53 -23.45 3.69
N SER A 60 -6.64 -23.60 4.43
CA SER A 60 -7.82 -22.74 4.26
C SER A 60 -7.58 -21.33 4.80
N ILE A 61 -6.98 -21.16 5.97
CA ILE A 61 -6.64 -19.84 6.53
C ILE A 61 -5.63 -19.10 5.64
N MET A 62 -4.59 -19.78 5.15
CA MET A 62 -3.61 -19.19 4.25
C MET A 62 -4.25 -18.70 2.95
N ARG A 63 -5.18 -19.49 2.37
CA ARG A 63 -5.95 -19.04 1.19
C ARG A 63 -6.80 -17.82 1.49
N LEU A 64 -7.44 -17.76 2.65
CA LEU A 64 -8.23 -16.59 3.06
C LEU A 64 -7.35 -15.35 3.26
N GLU A 65 -6.20 -15.47 3.94
CA GLU A 65 -5.29 -14.34 4.13
C GLU A 65 -4.73 -13.84 2.81
N VAL A 66 -4.39 -14.74 1.88
CA VAL A 66 -3.94 -14.37 0.53
C VAL A 66 -5.07 -13.72 -0.26
N GLU A 67 -6.28 -14.25 -0.20
CA GLU A 67 -7.44 -13.68 -0.88
C GLU A 67 -7.74 -12.27 -0.35
N LEU A 68 -7.76 -12.09 0.96
CA LEU A 68 -7.99 -10.81 1.61
C LEU A 68 -6.87 -9.81 1.32
N ALA A 69 -5.61 -10.25 1.45
CA ALA A 69 -4.44 -9.44 1.12
C ALA A 69 -4.45 -9.04 -0.36
N SER A 70 -4.91 -9.92 -1.26
CA SER A 70 -5.02 -9.60 -2.69
C SER A 70 -6.07 -8.51 -2.94
N ILE A 71 -7.20 -8.55 -2.24
CA ILE A 71 -8.26 -7.53 -2.35
C ILE A 71 -7.76 -6.19 -1.80
N GLU A 72 -7.13 -6.22 -0.61
CA GLU A 72 -6.60 -5.00 0.01
C GLU A 72 -5.47 -4.39 -0.83
N LEU A 73 -4.58 -5.22 -1.36
CA LEU A 73 -3.50 -4.78 -2.26
C LEU A 73 -4.07 -4.17 -3.53
N LYS A 74 -5.05 -4.80 -4.19
CA LYS A 74 -5.73 -4.24 -5.36
C LYS A 74 -6.33 -2.87 -5.05
N LYS A 75 -6.97 -2.72 -3.89
CA LYS A 75 -7.54 -1.43 -3.45
C LYS A 75 -6.46 -0.36 -3.24
N LYS A 76 -5.32 -0.71 -2.61
CA LYS A 76 -4.18 0.19 -2.42
C LYS A 76 -3.53 0.58 -3.75
N VAL A 77 -3.35 -0.38 -4.65
CA VAL A 77 -2.79 -0.14 -5.99
C VAL A 77 -3.73 0.74 -6.81
N ALA A 78 -5.04 0.48 -6.76
CA ALA A 78 -6.03 1.29 -7.46
C ALA A 78 -6.06 2.73 -6.92
N SER A 79 -6.09 2.92 -5.60
CA SER A 79 -6.10 4.26 -5.01
C SER A 79 -4.80 5.03 -5.33
N LEU A 80 -3.66 4.35 -5.27
CA LEU A 80 -2.38 4.93 -5.66
C LEU A 80 -2.34 5.26 -7.16
N GLY A 81 -2.85 4.37 -8.02
CA GLY A 81 -2.95 4.57 -9.46
C GLY A 81 -3.82 5.76 -9.83
N VAL A 82 -4.99 5.92 -9.19
CA VAL A 82 -5.85 7.09 -9.35
C VAL A 82 -5.15 8.35 -8.86
N GLY A 83 -4.46 8.30 -7.71
CA GLY A 83 -3.71 9.43 -7.17
C GLY A 83 -2.58 9.88 -8.11
N ILE A 84 -1.78 8.95 -8.62
CA ILE A 84 -0.73 9.23 -9.59
C ILE A 84 -1.34 9.75 -10.90
N GLY A 85 -2.41 9.13 -11.40
CA GLY A 85 -3.09 9.56 -12.62
C GLY A 85 -3.63 10.99 -12.52
N LEU A 86 -4.32 11.33 -11.43
CA LEU A 86 -4.77 12.69 -11.16
C LEU A 86 -3.60 13.66 -10.99
N GLY A 87 -2.52 13.23 -10.32
CA GLY A 87 -1.31 14.04 -10.16
C GLY A 87 -0.65 14.38 -11.49
N VAL A 88 -0.47 13.38 -12.37
CA VAL A 88 0.07 13.58 -13.72
C VAL A 88 -0.88 14.45 -14.55
N GLY A 89 -2.19 14.19 -14.50
CA GLY A 89 -3.18 15.02 -15.20
C GLY A 89 -3.15 16.48 -14.75
N ALA A 90 -3.06 16.73 -13.44
CA ALA A 90 -2.92 18.07 -12.89
C ALA A 90 -1.61 18.74 -13.33
N LEU A 91 -0.48 18.01 -13.36
CA LEU A 91 0.80 18.53 -13.85
C LEU A 91 0.72 18.93 -15.33
N VAL A 92 0.08 18.12 -16.17
CA VAL A 92 -0.12 18.43 -17.60
C VAL A 92 -0.98 19.69 -17.75
N LEU A 93 -2.10 19.79 -17.04
CA LEU A 93 -2.95 20.99 -17.09
C LEU A 93 -2.23 22.24 -16.57
N LEU A 94 -1.44 22.12 -15.50
CA LEU A 94 -0.61 23.21 -14.99
C LEU A 94 0.44 23.65 -16.02
N LEU A 95 1.03 22.72 -16.77
CA LEU A 95 1.99 23.04 -17.82
C LEU A 95 1.32 23.84 -18.95
N PHE A 96 0.14 23.42 -19.41
CA PHE A 96 -0.64 24.20 -20.38
C PHE A 96 -1.02 25.58 -19.83
N MET A 97 -1.54 25.64 -18.60
CA MET A 97 -1.91 26.90 -17.96
C MET A 97 -0.71 27.86 -17.89
N LEU A 98 0.47 27.37 -17.52
CA LEU A 98 1.69 28.16 -17.47
C LEU A 98 2.08 28.71 -18.85
N GLY A 99 1.95 27.90 -19.90
CA GLY A 99 2.16 28.36 -21.28
C GLY A 99 1.19 29.47 -21.70
N PHE A 100 -0.11 29.28 -21.46
CA PHE A 100 -1.13 30.29 -21.75
C PHE A 100 -0.98 31.56 -20.90
N PHE A 101 -0.52 31.43 -19.66
CA PHE A 101 -0.22 32.57 -18.80
C PHE A 101 0.88 33.46 -19.41
N PHE A 102 1.98 32.87 -19.85
CA PHE A 102 3.05 33.62 -20.52
C PHE A 102 2.62 34.18 -21.88
N LEU A 103 1.79 33.45 -22.63
CA LEU A 103 1.20 33.96 -23.86
C LEU A 103 0.31 35.19 -23.58
N THR A 104 -0.46 35.17 -22.49
CA THR A 104 -1.30 36.30 -22.06
C THR A 104 -0.43 37.51 -21.69
N ILE A 105 0.68 37.30 -20.99
CA ILE A 105 1.65 38.36 -20.68
C ILE A 105 2.23 38.93 -21.97
N ALA A 106 2.69 38.07 -22.89
CA ALA A 106 3.25 38.50 -24.17
C ALA A 106 2.24 39.32 -24.97
N ALA A 107 0.99 38.86 -25.08
CA ALA A 107 -0.09 39.59 -25.75
C ALA A 107 -0.41 40.93 -25.09
N GLY A 108 -0.35 41.01 -23.76
CA GLY A 108 -0.49 42.28 -23.04
C GLY A 108 0.65 43.25 -23.34
N LEU A 109 1.90 42.78 -23.34
CA LEU A 109 3.08 43.59 -23.66
C LEU A 109 3.10 44.04 -25.13
N ASP A 110 2.61 43.22 -26.04
CA ASP A 110 2.49 43.51 -27.48
C ASP A 110 1.64 44.76 -27.76
N THR A 111 0.75 45.15 -26.85
CA THR A 111 -0.02 46.40 -26.98
C THR A 111 0.82 47.66 -26.78
N PHE A 112 1.99 47.56 -26.14
CA PHE A 112 2.87 48.69 -25.83
C PHE A 112 4.20 48.66 -26.58
N LEU A 113 4.67 47.48 -27.02
CA LEU A 113 5.95 47.27 -27.70
C LEU A 113 5.77 46.34 -28.91
N PRO A 114 6.71 46.34 -29.88
CA PRO A 114 6.69 45.37 -30.97
C PRO A 114 6.73 43.92 -30.46
N THR A 115 6.05 43.02 -31.16
CA THR A 115 5.89 41.60 -30.77
C THR A 115 7.21 40.91 -30.47
N TRP A 116 8.25 41.17 -31.26
CA TRP A 116 9.57 40.57 -31.04
C TRP A 116 10.18 40.99 -29.68
N ALA A 117 9.99 42.23 -29.25
CA ALA A 117 10.49 42.74 -27.98
C ALA A 117 9.68 42.18 -26.80
N ALA A 118 8.35 42.10 -26.94
CA ALA A 118 7.48 41.47 -25.95
C ALA A 118 7.88 40.00 -25.70
N LEU A 119 8.11 39.24 -26.77
CA LEU A 119 8.54 37.84 -26.69
C LEU A 119 9.92 37.69 -26.02
N LEU A 120 10.88 38.58 -26.32
CA LEU A 120 12.21 38.57 -25.69
C LEU A 120 12.12 38.85 -24.18
N ILE A 121 11.28 39.80 -23.76
CA ILE A 121 11.10 40.11 -22.32
C ILE A 121 10.52 38.90 -21.59
N VAL A 122 9.45 38.30 -22.14
CA VAL A 122 8.84 37.10 -21.53
C VAL A 122 9.84 35.95 -21.49
N THR A 123 10.61 35.73 -22.55
CA THR A 123 11.67 34.72 -22.59
C THR A 123 12.74 34.98 -21.52
N GLY A 124 13.14 36.23 -21.33
CA GLY A 124 14.06 36.62 -20.26
C GLY A 124 13.52 36.30 -18.86
N ILE A 125 12.24 36.58 -18.61
CA ILE A 125 11.55 36.23 -17.35
C ILE A 125 11.56 34.71 -17.15
N LEU A 126 11.27 33.91 -18.18
CA LEU A 126 11.33 32.45 -18.10
C LEU A 126 12.75 31.95 -17.80
N LEU A 127 13.78 32.52 -18.43
CA LEU A 127 15.18 32.12 -18.19
C LEU A 127 15.60 32.39 -16.75
N VAL A 128 15.24 33.55 -16.20
CA VAL A 128 15.53 33.89 -14.79
C VAL A 128 14.78 32.93 -13.87
N GLY A 129 13.48 32.72 -14.11
CA GLY A 129 12.66 31.79 -13.32
C GLY A 129 13.21 30.35 -13.37
N ALA A 130 13.50 29.84 -14.56
CA ALA A 130 14.07 28.51 -14.76
C ALA A 130 15.44 28.37 -14.11
N GLY A 131 16.30 29.39 -14.20
CA GLY A 131 17.60 29.42 -13.52
C GLY A 131 17.46 29.33 -11.99
N LEU A 132 16.57 30.13 -11.39
CA LEU A 132 16.28 30.06 -9.96
C LEU A 132 15.76 28.68 -9.55
N LEU A 133 14.78 28.15 -10.28
CA LEU A 133 14.22 26.82 -10.02
C LEU A 133 15.28 25.73 -10.15
N ALA A 134 16.16 25.81 -11.15
CA ALA A 134 17.25 24.85 -11.33
C ALA A 134 18.26 24.90 -10.17
N ILE A 135 18.59 26.08 -9.66
CA ILE A 135 19.46 26.24 -8.49
C ILE A 135 18.80 25.65 -7.23
N LEU A 136 17.51 25.96 -7.00
CA LEU A 136 16.75 25.41 -5.88
C LEU A 136 16.63 23.89 -5.98
N ALA A 137 16.30 23.36 -7.15
CA ALA A 137 16.21 21.94 -7.42
C ALA A 137 17.55 21.25 -7.16
N ARG A 138 18.65 21.81 -7.69
CA ARG A 138 20.01 21.30 -7.43
C ARG A 138 20.32 21.28 -5.93
N GLY A 139 20.00 22.34 -5.20
CA GLY A 139 20.20 22.40 -3.75
C GLY A 139 19.37 21.37 -2.97
N ARG A 140 18.13 21.11 -3.40
CA ARG A 140 17.25 20.09 -2.79
C ARG A 140 17.67 18.68 -3.13
N ILE A 141 18.09 18.42 -4.36
CA ILE A 141 18.63 17.12 -4.78
C ILE A 141 19.91 16.81 -3.99
N GLN A 142 20.82 17.78 -3.87
CA GLN A 142 22.06 17.58 -3.10
C GLN A 142 21.83 17.35 -1.61
N LYS A 143 20.79 17.95 -1.01
CA LYS A 143 20.48 17.81 0.42
C LYS A 143 19.54 16.63 0.73
N GLY A 144 18.66 16.28 -0.21
CA GLY A 144 17.55 15.36 -0.02
C GLY A 144 17.77 13.98 -0.65
N THR A 145 18.86 13.76 -1.38
CA THR A 145 19.32 12.41 -1.70
C THR A 145 20.09 11.93 -0.47
N PRO A 146 19.58 10.97 0.33
CA PRO A 146 20.46 10.25 1.25
C PRO A 146 21.63 9.75 0.41
N PRO A 147 22.90 9.79 0.90
CA PRO A 147 23.99 9.12 0.20
C PRO A 147 23.46 7.75 -0.20
N MET A 148 23.51 7.45 -1.50
CA MET A 148 23.00 6.21 -2.10
C MET A 148 23.25 5.10 -1.08
N PRO A 149 22.27 4.30 -0.61
CA PRO A 149 22.49 3.41 0.54
C PRO A 149 23.48 2.34 0.11
N GLU A 150 24.77 2.68 0.20
CA GLU A 150 25.86 1.89 -0.33
C GLU A 150 25.89 0.57 0.44
N GLN A 151 25.48 0.59 1.70
CA GLN A 151 25.27 -0.58 2.53
C GLN A 151 24.19 -1.49 1.94
N ALA A 152 23.01 -0.97 1.59
CA ALA A 152 21.94 -1.78 0.99
C ALA A 152 22.32 -2.34 -0.39
N ILE A 153 23.11 -1.59 -1.18
CA ILE A 153 23.61 -2.06 -2.48
C ILE A 153 24.74 -3.08 -2.30
N ARG A 154 25.63 -2.88 -1.32
CA ARG A 154 26.68 -3.84 -0.98
C ARG A 154 26.05 -5.14 -0.48
N GLU A 155 25.07 -5.08 0.41
CA GLU A 155 24.34 -6.25 0.90
C GLU A 155 23.59 -6.97 -0.22
N ALA A 156 22.88 -6.25 -1.09
CA ALA A 156 22.23 -6.85 -2.25
C ALA A 156 23.23 -7.55 -3.20
N LYS A 157 24.41 -6.95 -3.41
CA LYS A 157 25.49 -7.54 -4.20
C LYS A 157 26.10 -8.78 -3.53
N LEU A 158 26.31 -8.75 -2.22
CA LEU A 158 26.82 -9.90 -1.46
C LEU A 158 25.83 -11.07 -1.52
N THR A 159 24.53 -10.81 -1.34
CA THR A 159 23.47 -11.83 -1.47
C THR A 159 23.40 -12.42 -2.88
N THR A 160 23.51 -11.59 -3.91
CA THR A 160 23.51 -12.08 -5.32
C THR A 160 24.76 -12.89 -5.64
N ASN A 161 25.93 -12.46 -5.14
CA ASN A 161 27.18 -13.19 -5.32
C ASN A 161 27.17 -14.53 -4.58
N ALA A 162 26.62 -14.58 -3.36
CA ALA A 162 26.47 -15.80 -2.59
C ALA A 162 25.57 -16.82 -3.31
N LEU A 163 24.45 -16.37 -3.89
CA LEU A 163 23.55 -17.22 -4.69
C LEU A 163 24.21 -17.71 -5.99
N LYS A 164 25.08 -16.89 -6.60
CA LYS A 164 25.80 -17.26 -7.82
C LYS A 164 26.95 -18.24 -7.55
N SER A 165 27.66 -18.11 -6.42
CA SER A 165 28.73 -19.02 -6.03
C SER A 165 28.23 -20.40 -5.61
N ASP A 166 27.05 -20.47 -4.98
CA ASP A 166 26.44 -21.74 -4.55
C ASP A 166 25.91 -22.55 -5.76
N GLY A 167 25.34 -21.86 -6.77
CA GLY A 167 24.85 -22.50 -8.00
C GLY A 167 25.92 -22.88 -9.03
N SER A 168 27.21 -22.60 -8.78
CA SER A 168 28.33 -22.96 -9.67
C SER A 168 29.26 -24.04 -9.09
N ALA A 169 28.90 -24.60 -7.93
CA ALA A 169 29.65 -25.66 -7.22
C ALA A 169 28.98 -27.05 -7.29
N GLY A 170 27.93 -27.23 -8.10
CA GLY A 170 27.29 -28.52 -8.40
C GLY A 170 27.31 -28.80 -9.90
#